data_AF-A0A844EMP1-F1
#
_entry.id   AF-A0A844EMP1-F1
#
_cell.length_a   1.000
_cell.length_b   1.000
_cell.length_c   1.000
_cell.angle_alpha   90.00
_cell.angle_beta   90.00
_cell.angle_gamma   90.00
#
_symmetry.space_group_name_H-M   'P 1'
#
loop_
_entity.id
_entity.type
_entity.pdbx_description
1 polymer ?
#
loop_
_entity_poly.entity_id
_entity_poly.type
_entity_poly.pdbx_seq_one_letter_code
_entity_poly.pdbx_strand_id
1 'polypeptide(L)'
;MSEHDNLTLHTDFYEINMMATYFQKHMENRRAVFEVFFRKLPFGNGYAVFAGLEHIIQYIENLNFTDDDIDYLREVTDYPDNFLEYLRNFKFKGTIKSAYEGDIVFANEPILQVEGTLCECQLVETAILNMVNYQTLIATKASRIRTVVGDDPLMEFGTRRAQEVSAALWGTRATIIGGFNATSNVLAGKK
;
A
#
# COMPACT_ATOMS: atom_id res chain seq x y z
N MET A 1 0.26 1.61 -19.02
CA MET A 1 -0.77 1.35 -18.01
C MET A 1 -2.10 1.47 -18.69
N SER A 2 -2.95 0.45 -18.60
CA SER A 2 -4.32 0.52 -19.11
C SER A 2 -5.17 1.40 -18.18
N GLU A 3 -6.29 1.92 -18.65
CA GLU A 3 -7.28 2.69 -17.85
C GLU A 3 -7.64 2.04 -16.50
N HIS A 4 -7.50 0.73 -16.36
CA HIS A 4 -7.73 -0.02 -15.11
C HIS A 4 -6.61 0.06 -14.05
N ASP A 5 -5.54 0.83 -14.27
CA ASP A 5 -4.39 0.91 -13.36
C ASP A 5 -4.43 2.12 -12.39
N ASN A 6 -5.45 2.98 -12.46
CA ASN A 6 -5.59 4.09 -11.51
C ASN A 6 -6.19 3.61 -10.18
N LEU A 7 -5.37 3.58 -9.13
CA LEU A 7 -5.75 3.12 -7.79
C LEU A 7 -6.25 4.25 -6.87
N THR A 8 -6.56 5.43 -7.39
CA THR A 8 -6.97 6.59 -6.56
C THR A 8 -8.23 6.30 -5.75
N LEU A 9 -9.22 5.63 -6.35
CA LEU A 9 -10.43 5.16 -5.66
C LEU A 9 -10.26 3.79 -4.96
N HIS A 10 -9.05 3.21 -4.93
CA HIS A 10 -8.75 2.02 -4.12
C HIS A 10 -8.59 2.41 -2.64
N THR A 11 -9.69 2.88 -2.07
CA THR A 11 -9.80 3.43 -0.73
C THR A 11 -11.16 3.08 -0.15
N ASP A 12 -11.27 3.04 1.17
CA ASP A 12 -12.55 2.80 1.79
C ASP A 12 -13.46 4.03 1.61
N PHE A 13 -14.76 3.82 1.34
CA PHE A 13 -15.69 4.92 1.07
C PHE A 13 -15.77 5.96 2.21
N TYR A 14 -15.51 5.53 3.45
CA TYR A 14 -15.49 6.43 4.60
C TYR A 14 -14.34 7.45 4.53
N GLU A 15 -13.24 7.14 3.84
CA GLU A 15 -12.10 8.06 3.65
C GLU A 15 -12.53 9.30 2.85
N ILE A 16 -13.26 9.09 1.75
CA ILE A 16 -13.80 10.19 0.93
C ILE A 16 -14.86 10.99 1.70
N ASN A 17 -15.71 10.33 2.50
CA ASN A 17 -16.68 11.02 3.35
C ASN A 17 -16.01 11.91 4.42
N MET A 18 -14.92 11.43 5.01
CA MET A 18 -14.13 12.23 5.95
C MET A 18 -13.46 13.40 5.25
N MET A 19 -12.87 13.19 4.06
CA MET A 19 -12.32 14.29 3.25
C MET A 19 -13.38 15.34 2.92
N ALA A 20 -14.59 14.94 2.53
CA ALA A 20 -15.70 15.86 2.28
C ALA A 20 -16.07 16.65 3.53
N THR A 21 -16.10 15.98 4.69
CA THR A 21 -16.36 16.62 5.98
C THR A 21 -15.25 17.61 6.35
N TYR A 22 -13.99 17.26 6.13
CA TYR A 22 -12.86 18.15 6.38
C TYR A 22 -12.91 19.38 5.46
N PHE A 23 -13.20 19.17 4.18
CA PHE A 23 -13.35 20.25 3.20
C PHE A 23 -14.47 21.23 3.56
N GLN A 24 -15.67 20.72 3.90
CA GLN A 24 -16.80 21.56 4.31
C GLN A 24 -16.52 22.35 5.61
N LYS A 25 -15.66 21.83 6.48
CA LYS A 25 -15.25 22.49 7.72
C LYS A 25 -14.00 23.36 7.55
N HIS A 26 -13.48 23.53 6.33
CA HIS A 26 -12.24 24.26 6.04
C HIS A 26 -11.02 23.70 6.81
N MET A 27 -10.98 22.38 6.97
CA MET A 27 -9.95 21.61 7.66
C MET A 27 -9.11 20.75 6.72
N GLU A 28 -9.41 20.74 5.43
CA GLU A 28 -8.73 19.91 4.43
C GLU A 28 -7.22 20.12 4.41
N ASN A 29 -6.77 21.36 4.65
CA ASN A 29 -5.36 21.76 4.66
C ASN A 29 -4.70 21.69 6.05
N ARG A 30 -5.40 21.21 7.08
CA ARG A 30 -4.82 21.06 8.43
C ARG A 30 -3.66 20.08 8.37
N ARG A 31 -2.52 20.42 8.99
CA ARG A 31 -1.36 19.52 9.06
C ARG A 31 -1.68 18.28 9.90
N ALA A 32 -1.29 17.11 9.39
CA ALA A 32 -1.47 15.82 10.04
C ALA A 32 -0.22 14.93 9.85
N VAL A 33 -0.05 13.99 10.78
CA VAL A 33 0.98 12.94 10.73
C VAL A 33 0.30 11.63 11.06
N PHE A 34 0.37 10.66 10.14
CA PHE A 34 -0.09 9.29 10.35
C PHE A 34 1.11 8.34 10.37
N GLU A 35 1.04 7.35 11.26
CA GLU A 35 2.09 6.34 11.44
C GLU A 35 1.50 4.95 11.26
N VAL A 36 2.14 4.18 10.38
CA VAL A 36 1.82 2.78 10.16
C VAL A 36 2.68 1.95 11.11
N PHE A 37 2.02 1.12 11.90
CA PHE A 37 2.67 0.13 12.77
C PHE A 37 1.76 -1.08 12.95
N PHE A 38 2.31 -2.20 13.38
CA PHE A 38 1.55 -3.41 13.71
C PHE A 38 1.70 -3.76 15.20
N ARG A 39 0.71 -4.46 15.75
CA ARG A 39 0.62 -4.70 17.22
C ARG A 39 1.16 -6.05 17.67
N LYS A 40 1.23 -7.02 16.77
CA LYS A 40 1.66 -8.40 17.08
C LYS A 40 2.59 -8.87 16.00
N LEU A 41 3.67 -9.53 16.39
CA LEU A 41 4.57 -10.18 15.46
C LEU A 41 3.85 -11.33 14.75
N PRO A 42 3.95 -11.42 13.41
CA PRO A 42 3.30 -12.49 12.67
C PRO A 42 3.96 -13.85 12.99
N PHE A 43 3.17 -14.91 12.97
CA PHE A 43 3.63 -16.31 13.14
C PHE A 43 4.34 -16.61 14.48
N GLY A 44 4.20 -15.76 15.50
CA GLY A 44 4.99 -15.86 16.73
C GLY A 44 6.49 -15.76 16.48
N ASN A 45 6.90 -15.04 15.42
CA ASN A 45 8.29 -14.84 15.06
C ASN A 45 8.97 -13.79 15.97
N GLY A 46 10.29 -13.73 15.95
CA GLY A 46 11.05 -12.69 16.66
C GLY A 46 11.06 -11.32 15.98
N TYR A 47 10.70 -11.26 14.68
CA TYR A 47 10.75 -10.06 13.85
C TYR A 47 9.84 -10.18 12.62
N ALA A 48 9.66 -9.07 11.90
CA ALA A 48 9.13 -9.02 10.55
C ALA A 48 10.14 -8.41 9.56
N VAL A 49 10.04 -8.79 8.29
CA VAL A 49 10.85 -8.24 7.19
C VAL A 49 9.99 -7.26 6.42
N PHE A 50 10.37 -5.98 6.44
CA PHE A 50 9.61 -4.92 5.78
C PHE A 50 9.65 -5.08 4.25
N ALA A 51 8.47 -5.02 3.62
CA ALA A 51 8.32 -5.00 2.17
C ALA A 51 7.04 -4.25 1.78
N GLY A 52 7.06 -3.63 0.60
CA GLY A 52 5.95 -2.89 -0.01
C GLY A 52 6.28 -1.48 -0.47
N LEU A 53 7.47 -0.95 -0.16
CA LEU A 53 7.83 0.44 -0.45
C LEU A 53 7.80 0.77 -1.95
N GLU A 54 8.34 -0.11 -2.81
CA GLU A 54 8.32 0.12 -4.26
C GLU A 54 6.90 0.29 -4.80
N HIS A 55 5.97 -0.57 -4.35
CA HIS A 55 4.56 -0.50 -4.77
C HIS A 55 3.88 0.79 -4.26
N ILE A 56 4.19 1.22 -3.05
CA ILE A 56 3.69 2.48 -2.47
C ILE A 56 4.20 3.68 -3.29
N ILE A 57 5.48 3.69 -3.67
CA ILE A 57 6.05 4.77 -4.49
C ILE A 57 5.31 4.84 -5.83
N GLN A 58 5.16 3.70 -6.52
CA GLN A 58 4.43 3.61 -7.79
C GLN A 58 2.98 4.12 -7.66
N TYR A 59 2.30 3.79 -6.56
CA TYR A 59 0.95 4.29 -6.27
C TYR A 59 0.92 5.82 -6.09
N ILE A 60 1.79 6.38 -5.25
CA ILE A 60 1.81 7.81 -4.94
C ILE A 60 2.17 8.64 -6.18
N GLU A 61 3.13 8.19 -7.00
CA GLU A 61 3.53 8.89 -8.23
C GLU A 61 2.41 8.96 -9.27
N ASN A 62 1.45 8.02 -9.21
CA ASN A 62 0.33 7.95 -10.14
C ASN A 62 -1.01 8.35 -9.50
N LEU A 63 -1.01 8.91 -8.29
CA LEU A 63 -2.21 9.27 -7.57
C LEU A 63 -2.88 10.53 -8.18
N ASN A 64 -4.00 10.34 -8.86
CA ASN A 64 -4.78 11.41 -9.48
C ASN A 64 -6.22 10.97 -9.71
N PHE A 65 -7.20 11.81 -9.42
CA PHE A 65 -8.59 11.53 -9.77
C PHE A 65 -8.79 11.77 -11.28
N THR A 66 -9.28 10.75 -11.98
CA THR A 66 -9.67 10.86 -13.39
C THR A 66 -11.04 11.50 -13.55
N ASP A 67 -11.38 11.89 -14.77
CA ASP A 67 -12.74 12.36 -15.09
C ASP A 67 -13.79 11.30 -14.76
N ASP A 68 -13.50 10.03 -15.06
CA ASP A 68 -14.37 8.88 -14.77
C ASP A 68 -14.58 8.70 -13.25
N ASP A 69 -13.51 8.87 -12.44
CA ASP A 69 -13.62 8.81 -10.97
C ASP A 69 -14.57 9.89 -10.43
N ILE A 70 -14.45 11.11 -10.97
CA ILE A 70 -15.28 12.25 -10.56
C ILE A 70 -16.74 12.06 -11.01
N ASP A 71 -16.94 11.54 -12.21
CA ASP A 71 -18.28 11.26 -12.75
C ASP A 71 -18.98 10.16 -11.94
N TYR A 72 -18.26 9.09 -11.60
CA TYR A 72 -18.76 8.04 -10.70
C TYR A 72 -19.18 8.61 -9.34
N LEU A 73 -18.31 9.40 -8.69
CA LEU A 73 -18.63 10.00 -7.38
C LEU A 73 -19.84 10.93 -7.47
N ARG A 74 -19.99 11.68 -8.56
CA ARG A 74 -21.16 12.55 -8.79
C ARG A 74 -22.46 11.73 -8.95
N GLU A 75 -22.39 10.57 -9.58
CA GLU A 75 -23.57 9.71 -9.80
C GLU A 75 -24.02 9.02 -8.51
N VAL A 76 -23.08 8.53 -7.71
CA VAL A 76 -23.38 7.66 -6.56
C VAL A 76 -23.47 8.38 -5.21
N THR A 77 -23.19 9.68 -5.17
CA THR A 77 -23.19 10.48 -3.94
C THR A 77 -23.79 11.87 -4.14
N ASP A 78 -24.14 12.54 -3.05
CA ASP A 78 -24.58 13.94 -3.05
C ASP A 78 -23.42 14.91 -2.72
N TYR A 79 -22.19 14.58 -3.13
CA TYR A 79 -21.06 15.48 -2.89
C TYR A 79 -21.22 16.81 -3.64
N PRO A 80 -20.94 17.95 -2.99
CA PRO A 80 -21.10 19.24 -3.65
C PRO A 80 -20.03 19.43 -4.73
N ASP A 81 -20.40 20.10 -5.84
CA ASP A 81 -19.53 20.27 -7.01
C ASP A 81 -18.17 20.89 -6.68
N ASN A 82 -18.11 21.79 -5.68
CA ASN A 82 -16.86 22.40 -5.24
C ASN A 82 -15.89 21.40 -4.57
N PHE A 83 -16.40 20.36 -3.92
CA PHE A 83 -15.58 19.27 -3.38
C PHE A 83 -15.12 18.33 -4.50
N LEU A 84 -15.98 18.02 -5.47
CA LEU A 84 -15.59 17.24 -6.65
C LEU A 84 -14.50 17.94 -7.46
N GLU A 85 -14.58 19.27 -7.61
CA GLU A 85 -13.53 20.08 -8.24
C GLU A 85 -12.25 20.09 -7.41
N TYR A 86 -12.34 20.07 -6.08
CA TYR A 86 -11.18 19.88 -5.21
C TYR A 86 -10.50 18.54 -5.44
N LEU A 87 -11.27 17.44 -5.53
CA LEU A 87 -10.73 16.10 -5.82
C LEU A 87 -10.07 16.04 -7.21
N ARG A 88 -10.70 16.62 -8.23
CA ARG A 88 -10.16 16.71 -9.60
C ARG A 88 -8.78 17.38 -9.66
N ASN A 89 -8.57 18.39 -8.81
CA ASN A 89 -7.30 19.12 -8.72
C ASN A 89 -6.34 18.59 -7.63
N PHE A 90 -6.72 17.49 -6.96
CA PHE A 90 -5.93 16.91 -5.89
C PHE A 90 -4.56 16.45 -6.42
N LYS A 91 -3.51 16.80 -5.67
CA LYS A 91 -2.15 16.29 -5.90
C LYS A 91 -1.49 16.07 -4.56
N PHE A 92 -0.94 14.89 -4.35
CA PHE A 92 -0.18 14.58 -3.15
C PHE A 92 1.12 15.39 -3.10
N LYS A 93 1.31 16.14 -2.01
CA LYS A 93 2.50 16.96 -1.71
C LYS A 93 3.07 16.62 -0.33
N GLY A 94 2.55 15.58 0.30
CA GLY A 94 3.02 15.08 1.58
C GLY A 94 4.44 14.51 1.50
N THR A 95 5.03 14.27 2.67
CA THR A 95 6.31 13.59 2.85
C THR A 95 6.05 12.19 3.41
N ILE A 96 6.72 11.19 2.84
CA ILE A 96 6.69 9.82 3.35
C ILE A 96 8.09 9.48 3.89
N LYS A 97 8.15 9.01 5.14
CA LYS A 97 9.35 8.41 5.75
C LYS A 97 9.07 6.93 5.94
N SER A 98 10.01 6.06 5.64
CA SER A 98 9.78 4.61 5.68
C SER A 98 11.07 3.88 6.06
N ALA A 99 10.93 2.71 6.69
CA ALA A 99 11.97 1.68 6.64
C ALA A 99 12.29 1.32 5.18
N TYR A 100 13.50 0.80 4.93
CA TYR A 100 13.88 0.29 3.61
C TYR A 100 13.42 -1.16 3.46
N GLU A 101 13.10 -1.59 2.23
CA GLU A 101 12.72 -2.99 2.01
C GLU A 101 13.88 -3.93 2.36
N GLY A 102 13.56 -4.98 3.11
CA GLY A 102 14.54 -5.89 3.72
C GLY A 102 14.93 -5.53 5.15
N ASP A 103 14.59 -4.33 5.64
CA ASP A 103 14.81 -3.98 7.05
C ASP A 103 14.01 -4.90 7.99
N ILE A 104 14.59 -5.11 9.16
CA ILE A 104 13.96 -5.83 10.26
C ILE A 104 13.13 -4.84 11.06
N VAL A 105 11.83 -5.11 11.18
CA VAL A 105 10.87 -4.26 11.90
C VAL A 105 10.14 -5.03 12.99
N PHE A 106 9.73 -4.32 14.04
CA PHE A 106 9.10 -4.88 15.23
C PHE A 106 7.68 -4.37 15.45
N ALA A 107 6.97 -5.02 16.36
CA ALA A 107 5.65 -4.59 16.75
C ALA A 107 5.74 -3.32 17.62
N ASN A 108 4.71 -2.48 17.52
CA ASN A 108 4.51 -1.26 18.31
C ASN A 108 5.53 -0.13 18.04
N GLU A 109 6.15 -0.13 16.86
CA GLU A 109 6.98 0.98 16.37
C GLU A 109 6.54 1.40 14.95
N PRO A 110 6.68 2.69 14.58
CA PRO A 110 6.39 3.15 13.23
C PRO A 110 7.34 2.53 12.20
N ILE A 111 6.78 1.89 11.17
CA ILE A 111 7.53 1.36 10.02
C ILE A 111 7.43 2.27 8.79
N LEU A 112 6.40 3.11 8.75
CA LEU A 112 6.16 4.13 7.73
C LEU A 112 5.39 5.30 8.35
N GLN A 113 5.72 6.52 7.95
CA GLN A 113 5.07 7.75 8.40
C GLN A 113 4.67 8.59 7.19
N VAL A 114 3.43 9.09 7.18
CA VAL A 114 2.91 10.02 6.17
C VAL A 114 2.64 11.37 6.84
N GLU A 115 3.30 12.41 6.38
CA GLU A 115 3.18 13.78 6.88
C GLU A 115 2.66 14.71 5.76
N GLY A 116 1.52 15.37 5.96
CA GLY A 116 0.90 16.18 4.93
C GLY A 116 -0.28 17.00 5.45
N THR A 117 -1.18 17.35 4.56
CA THR A 117 -2.51 17.83 4.93
C THR A 117 -3.40 16.66 5.36
N LEU A 118 -4.45 16.95 6.13
CA LEU A 118 -5.34 15.95 6.68
C LEU A 118 -5.99 15.11 5.57
N CYS A 119 -6.45 15.72 4.49
CA CYS A 119 -7.01 15.00 3.34
C CYS A 119 -5.97 14.15 2.60
N GLU A 120 -4.72 14.63 2.46
CA GLU A 120 -3.65 13.83 1.83
C GLU A 120 -3.33 12.57 2.63
N CYS A 121 -3.17 12.70 3.95
CA CYS A 121 -2.90 11.58 4.84
C CYS A 121 -4.07 10.58 4.86
N GLN A 122 -5.31 11.08 4.84
CA GLN A 122 -6.52 10.26 4.87
C GLN A 122 -6.70 9.41 3.62
N LEU A 123 -6.54 10.00 2.43
CA LEU A 123 -6.82 9.33 1.16
C LEU A 123 -5.95 8.07 0.95
N VAL A 124 -4.67 8.15 1.32
CA VAL A 124 -3.68 7.12 1.01
C VAL A 124 -3.65 5.99 2.03
N GLU A 125 -4.36 6.12 3.16
CA GLU A 125 -4.29 5.20 4.30
C GLU A 125 -4.63 3.76 3.88
N THR A 126 -5.78 3.57 3.25
CA THR A 126 -6.29 2.25 2.86
C THR A 126 -5.33 1.53 1.90
N ALA A 127 -4.90 2.21 0.84
CA ALA A 127 -4.02 1.64 -0.18
C ALA A 127 -2.65 1.26 0.41
N ILE A 128 -2.04 2.15 1.20
CA ILE A 128 -0.76 1.88 1.87
C ILE A 128 -0.87 0.66 2.78
N LEU A 129 -1.92 0.59 3.61
CA LEU A 129 -2.15 -0.57 4.48
C LEU A 129 -2.34 -1.85 3.69
N ASN A 130 -3.09 -1.82 2.58
CA ASN A 130 -3.30 -2.99 1.73
C ASN A 130 -1.97 -3.53 1.16
N MET A 131 -1.10 -2.63 0.68
CA MET A 131 0.18 -3.00 0.08
C MET A 131 1.20 -3.51 1.11
N VAL A 132 1.40 -2.77 2.20
CA VAL A 132 2.46 -3.05 3.19
C VAL A 132 2.15 -4.27 4.04
N ASN A 133 0.88 -4.47 4.43
CA ASN A 133 0.49 -5.62 5.27
C ASN A 133 0.76 -6.94 4.55
N TYR A 134 0.34 -7.05 3.29
CA TYR A 134 0.51 -8.27 2.52
C TYR A 134 1.99 -8.58 2.27
N GLN A 135 2.74 -7.60 1.74
CA GLN A 135 4.12 -7.85 1.33
C GLN A 135 5.04 -8.12 2.54
N THR A 136 4.90 -7.38 3.63
CA THR A 136 5.64 -7.63 4.88
C THR A 136 5.33 -9.02 5.45
N LEU A 137 4.07 -9.46 5.39
CA LEU A 137 3.67 -10.79 5.88
C LEU A 137 4.34 -11.92 5.05
N ILE A 138 4.36 -11.78 3.73
CA ILE A 138 4.95 -12.77 2.83
C ILE A 138 6.47 -12.81 2.97
N ALA A 139 7.14 -11.65 2.97
CA ALA A 139 8.59 -11.56 3.18
C ALA A 139 9.01 -12.18 4.52
N THR A 140 8.24 -11.91 5.58
CA THR A 140 8.49 -12.51 6.91
C THR A 140 8.31 -14.03 6.88
N LYS A 141 7.28 -14.55 6.19
CA LYS A 141 7.06 -15.98 6.07
C LYS A 141 8.18 -16.68 5.29
N ALA A 142 8.64 -16.06 4.20
CA ALA A 142 9.75 -16.55 3.40
C ALA A 142 11.05 -16.57 4.20
N SER A 143 11.34 -15.51 4.96
CA SER A 143 12.49 -15.43 5.87
C SER A 143 12.49 -16.54 6.90
N ARG A 144 11.33 -16.81 7.52
CA ARG A 144 11.18 -17.94 8.45
C ARG A 144 11.49 -19.30 7.81
N ILE A 145 11.11 -19.51 6.55
CA ILE A 145 11.41 -20.74 5.82
C ILE A 145 12.91 -20.82 5.51
N ARG A 146 13.52 -19.73 5.03
CA ARG A 146 14.97 -19.64 4.79
C ARG A 146 15.78 -20.00 6.04
N THR A 147 15.40 -19.49 7.21
CA THR A 147 16.11 -19.81 8.48
C THR A 147 16.18 -21.31 8.76
N VAL A 148 15.14 -22.08 8.43
CA VAL A 148 15.10 -23.53 8.67
C VAL A 148 15.85 -24.30 7.58
N VAL A 149 15.83 -23.80 6.35
CA VAL A 149 16.38 -24.48 5.17
C VAL A 149 17.90 -24.25 5.03
N GLY A 150 18.45 -23.16 5.57
CA GLY A 150 19.87 -22.87 5.48
C GLY A 150 20.26 -22.38 4.08
N ASP A 151 21.22 -23.04 3.43
CA ASP A 151 21.76 -22.63 2.12
C ASP A 151 21.08 -23.34 0.93
N ASP A 152 20.19 -24.31 1.19
CA ASP A 152 19.54 -25.05 0.11
C ASP A 152 18.66 -24.13 -0.76
N PRO A 153 18.56 -24.37 -2.08
CA PRO A 153 17.75 -23.56 -2.97
C PRO A 153 16.25 -23.59 -2.61
N LEU A 154 15.65 -22.40 -2.50
CA LEU A 154 14.22 -22.20 -2.29
C LEU A 154 13.56 -21.59 -3.53
N MET A 155 12.46 -22.19 -3.97
CA MET A 155 11.72 -21.76 -5.16
C MET A 155 10.25 -21.52 -4.84
N GLU A 156 9.72 -20.37 -5.28
CA GLU A 156 8.35 -19.94 -5.03
C GLU A 156 7.42 -20.40 -6.18
N PHE A 157 6.60 -21.42 -5.91
CA PHE A 157 5.66 -22.04 -6.88
C PHE A 157 4.16 -21.85 -6.50
N GLY A 158 3.85 -20.77 -5.80
CA GLY A 158 2.54 -20.46 -5.23
C GLY A 158 1.56 -19.74 -6.16
N THR A 159 1.99 -19.19 -7.30
CA THR A 159 1.18 -18.35 -8.22
C THR A 159 -0.26 -18.85 -8.43
N ARG A 160 -0.47 -20.14 -8.74
CA ARG A 160 -1.81 -20.71 -9.04
C ARG A 160 -2.74 -20.83 -7.82
N ARG A 161 -2.24 -20.52 -6.62
CA ARG A 161 -2.97 -20.55 -5.34
C ARG A 161 -2.92 -19.20 -4.63
N ALA A 162 -2.28 -18.20 -5.22
CA ALA A 162 -2.27 -16.85 -4.70
C ALA A 162 -3.68 -16.24 -4.76
N GLN A 163 -3.93 -15.28 -3.89
CA GLN A 163 -5.21 -14.57 -3.81
C GLN A 163 -5.25 -13.45 -4.86
N GLU A 164 -5.55 -13.83 -6.10
CA GLU A 164 -5.52 -12.95 -7.28
C GLU A 164 -4.13 -12.57 -7.82
N VAL A 165 -4.13 -11.95 -9.01
CA VAL A 165 -2.93 -11.62 -9.81
C VAL A 165 -1.94 -10.72 -9.07
N SER A 166 -2.41 -9.66 -8.42
CA SER A 166 -1.53 -8.72 -7.68
C SER A 166 -0.85 -9.40 -6.50
N ALA A 167 -1.56 -10.30 -5.79
CA ALA A 167 -0.98 -11.08 -4.71
C ALA A 167 0.08 -12.05 -5.24
N ALA A 168 -0.13 -12.67 -6.41
CA ALA A 168 0.87 -13.51 -7.04
C ALA A 168 2.13 -12.71 -7.36
N LEU A 169 2.03 -11.56 -8.04
CA LEU A 169 3.19 -10.77 -8.47
C LEU A 169 3.97 -10.18 -7.29
N TRP A 170 3.29 -9.42 -6.44
CA TRP A 170 3.93 -8.76 -5.30
C TRP A 170 4.33 -9.75 -4.20
N GLY A 171 3.59 -10.83 -4.04
CA GLY A 171 3.92 -11.91 -3.10
C GLY A 171 5.17 -12.69 -3.55
N THR A 172 5.30 -12.98 -4.84
CA THR A 172 6.53 -13.56 -5.41
C THR A 172 7.73 -12.65 -5.12
N ARG A 173 7.64 -11.34 -5.43
CA ARG A 173 8.72 -10.37 -5.15
C ARG A 173 9.09 -10.34 -3.66
N ALA A 174 8.10 -10.24 -2.78
CA ALA A 174 8.30 -10.26 -1.33
C ALA A 174 8.95 -11.56 -0.84
N THR A 175 8.63 -12.69 -1.47
CA THR A 175 9.22 -14.00 -1.15
C THR A 175 10.72 -14.04 -1.47
N ILE A 176 11.14 -13.41 -2.59
CA ILE A 176 12.55 -13.26 -2.95
C ILE A 176 13.28 -12.36 -1.94
N ILE A 177 12.69 -11.21 -1.57
CA ILE A 177 13.22 -10.33 -0.52
C ILE A 177 13.41 -11.10 0.80
N GLY A 178 12.43 -11.93 1.17
CA GLY A 178 12.49 -12.78 2.35
C GLY A 178 13.53 -13.91 2.28
N GLY A 179 14.14 -14.17 1.12
CA GLY A 179 15.29 -15.07 0.99
C GLY A 179 15.09 -16.30 0.11
N PHE A 180 14.01 -16.39 -0.67
CA PHE A 180 13.91 -17.40 -1.74
C PHE A 180 14.80 -17.04 -2.92
N ASN A 181 15.21 -18.04 -3.71
CA ASN A 181 16.18 -17.87 -4.80
C ASN A 181 15.52 -17.69 -6.18
N ALA A 182 14.35 -18.28 -6.40
CA ALA A 182 13.69 -18.24 -7.70
C ALA A 182 12.16 -18.35 -7.59
N THR A 183 11.46 -18.12 -8.69
CA THR A 183 10.01 -18.25 -8.82
C THR A 183 9.62 -18.96 -10.11
N SER A 184 8.44 -19.59 -10.10
CA SER A 184 7.76 -20.06 -11.32
C SER A 184 7.02 -18.95 -12.08
N ASN A 185 6.83 -17.78 -11.47
CA ASN A 185 6.02 -16.71 -12.06
C ASN A 185 6.81 -15.97 -13.14
N VAL A 186 6.53 -16.30 -14.40
CA VAL A 186 7.23 -15.73 -15.57
C VAL A 186 7.04 -14.21 -15.66
N LEU A 187 5.86 -13.69 -15.29
CA LEU A 187 5.62 -12.25 -15.33
C LEU A 187 6.42 -11.52 -14.24
N ALA A 188 6.54 -12.11 -13.05
CA ALA A 188 7.41 -11.56 -12.00
C ALA A 188 8.89 -11.62 -12.39
N GLY A 189 9.34 -12.67 -13.09
CA GLY A 189 10.73 -12.75 -13.59
C GLY A 189 11.06 -11.82 -14.75
N LYS A 190 10.05 -11.28 -15.44
CA LYS A 190 10.22 -10.29 -16.52
C LYS A 190 10.37 -8.87 -15.99
N LYS A 191 9.72 -8.55 -14.87
CA LYS A 191 9.68 -7.23 -14.26
C LYS A 191 10.84 -7.06 -13.30
#